data_AF-A0A847ATG0-F1
#
_entry.id   AF-A0A847ATG0-F1
#
_cell.length_a   1.000
_cell.length_b   1.000
_cell.length_c   1.000
_cell.angle_alpha   90.00
_cell.angle_beta   90.00
_cell.angle_gamma   90.00
#
_symmetry.space_group_name_H-M   'P 1'
#
loop_
_entity.id
_entity.type
_entity.pdbx_description
1 polymer ?
#
loop_
_entity_poly.entity_id
_entity_poly.type
_entity_poly.pdbx_seq_one_letter_code
_entity_poly.pdbx_strand_id
1 'polypeptide(L)'
;MDKNKEAFIYDENSRGFILELYNKYRIQMLKLAFSKLNDWHEAEDAVEEAFINIAKNYKKIINSESYEVKKYIIVTVNNISYNI
;
A
#
# COMPACT_ATOMS: atom_id res chain seq x y z
N MET A 1 19.71 -19.76 -8.24
CA MET A 1 19.72 -18.57 -7.37
C MET A 1 19.39 -17.39 -8.26
N ASP A 2 18.14 -16.96 -8.21
CA ASP A 2 17.54 -16.10 -9.23
C ASP A 2 18.20 -14.71 -9.25
N LYS A 3 18.67 -14.29 -10.42
CA LYS A 3 19.57 -13.15 -10.65
C LYS A 3 18.82 -11.83 -10.91
N ASN A 4 17.58 -11.69 -10.48
CA ASN A 4 16.76 -10.48 -10.72
C ASN A 4 16.08 -9.96 -9.45
N LYS A 5 16.83 -9.81 -8.35
CA LYS A 5 16.44 -8.85 -7.32
C LYS A 5 16.89 -7.49 -7.82
N GLU A 6 16.12 -6.87 -8.72
CA GLU A 6 16.24 -5.43 -8.93
C GLU A 6 16.12 -4.81 -7.54
N ALA A 7 17.22 -4.23 -7.05
CA ALA A 7 17.16 -3.44 -5.84
C ALA A 7 16.04 -2.43 -6.04
N PHE A 8 15.22 -2.22 -5.02
CA PHE A 8 14.17 -1.22 -5.07
C PHE A 8 14.84 0.14 -5.26
N ILE A 9 14.96 0.61 -6.50
CA ILE A 9 15.51 1.93 -6.84
C ILE A 9 14.31 2.88 -6.83
N TYR A 10 14.11 3.59 -5.72
CA TYR A 10 13.20 4.73 -5.67
C TYR A 10 13.84 5.88 -6.46
N ASP A 11 13.25 6.27 -7.59
CA ASP A 11 13.47 7.62 -8.12
C ASP A 11 12.66 8.64 -7.30
N GLU A 12 13.08 9.89 -7.21
CA GLU A 12 12.44 10.90 -6.32
C GLU A 12 10.94 11.08 -6.57
N ASN A 13 10.48 10.94 -7.82
CA ASN A 13 9.06 11.08 -8.15
C ASN A 13 8.25 9.91 -7.58
N SER A 14 8.77 8.68 -7.67
CA SER A 14 8.13 7.51 -7.07
C SER A 14 7.99 7.64 -5.56
N ARG A 15 9.01 8.19 -4.88
CA ARG A 15 8.96 8.44 -3.44
C ARG A 15 7.90 9.48 -3.07
N GLY A 16 7.85 10.60 -3.81
CA GLY A 16 6.86 11.66 -3.59
C GLY A 16 5.43 11.14 -3.72
N PHE A 17 5.15 10.38 -4.78
CA PHE A 17 3.84 9.77 -5.01
C PHE A 17 3.43 8.83 -3.86
N ILE A 18 4.31 7.90 -3.45
CA ILE A 18 4.00 6.97 -2.35
C ILE A 18 3.76 7.71 -1.02
N LEU A 19 4.56 8.75 -0.74
CA LEU A 19 4.37 9.55 0.48
C LEU A 19 3.04 10.32 0.48
N GLU A 20 2.61 10.82 -0.68
CA GLU A 20 1.28 11.44 -0.82
C GLU A 20 0.16 10.44 -0.51
N LEU A 21 0.25 9.22 -1.06
CA LEU A 21 -0.72 8.17 -0.79
C LEU A 21 -0.75 7.79 0.70
N TYR A 22 0.42 7.64 1.33
CA TYR A 22 0.52 7.34 2.76
C TYR A 22 -0.16 8.40 3.60
N ASN A 23 0.17 9.66 3.38
CA ASN A 23 -0.41 10.77 4.11
C ASN A 23 -1.93 10.86 3.93
N LYS A 24 -2.42 10.60 2.72
CA LYS A 24 -3.84 10.71 2.37
C LYS A 24 -4.69 9.53 2.86
N TYR A 25 -4.16 8.30 2.80
CA TYR A 25 -4.97 7.10 2.98
C TYR A 25 -4.67 6.30 4.25
N ARG A 26 -3.53 6.47 4.94
CA ARG A 26 -3.16 5.62 6.09
C ARG A 26 -4.25 5.48 7.15
N ILE A 27 -4.92 6.58 7.53
CA ILE A 27 -5.96 6.54 8.57
C ILE A 27 -7.22 5.82 8.08
N GLN A 28 -7.57 5.97 6.80
CA GLN A 28 -8.72 5.27 6.22
C GLN A 28 -8.44 3.77 6.08
N MET A 29 -7.21 3.42 5.66
CA MET A 29 -6.77 2.03 5.57
C MET A 29 -6.73 1.38 6.95
N LEU A 30 -6.23 2.10 7.98
CA LEU A 30 -6.17 1.59 9.35
C LEU A 30 -7.58 1.32 9.91
N LYS A 31 -8.53 2.24 9.71
CA LYS A 31 -9.93 2.02 10.09
C LYS A 31 -10.53 0.80 9.39
N LEU A 32 -10.23 0.62 8.10
CA LEU A 32 -10.71 -0.51 7.32
C LEU A 32 -10.10 -1.83 7.79
N ALA A 33 -8.77 -1.89 7.97
CA ALA A 33 -8.07 -3.06 8.48
C ALA A 33 -8.54 -3.42 9.89
N PHE A 34 -8.65 -2.43 10.78
CA PHE A 34 -9.13 -2.63 12.14
C PHE A 34 -10.57 -3.16 12.17
N SER A 35 -11.44 -2.69 11.28
CA SER A 35 -12.81 -3.21 11.17
C SER A 35 -12.89 -4.70 10.79
N LYS A 36 -11.81 -5.28 10.28
CA LYS A 36 -11.71 -6.69 9.88
C LYS A 36 -10.98 -7.54 10.90
N LEU A 37 -9.84 -7.06 11.38
CA LEU A 37 -8.93 -7.79 12.26
C LEU A 37 -9.34 -7.65 13.74
N ASN A 38 -9.96 -6.51 14.09
CA ASN A 38 -10.32 -6.16 15.46
C ASN A 38 -9.13 -6.18 16.45
N ASP A 39 -7.91 -6.10 15.92
CA ASP A 39 -6.66 -5.93 16.65
C ASP A 39 -5.90 -4.72 16.06
N TRP A 40 -5.40 -3.86 16.94
CA TRP A 40 -4.73 -2.62 16.51
C TRP A 40 -3.36 -2.87 15.89
N HIS A 41 -2.59 -3.80 16.46
CA HIS A 41 -1.24 -4.11 15.96
C HIS A 41 -1.34 -4.82 14.61
N GLU A 42 -2.24 -5.80 14.48
CA GLU A 42 -2.45 -6.47 13.19
C GLU A 42 -2.98 -5.50 12.12
N ALA A 43 -3.84 -4.55 12.51
CA ALA A 43 -4.32 -3.53 11.60
C ALA A 43 -3.22 -2.56 11.15
N GLU A 44 -2.31 -2.17 12.04
CA GLU A 44 -1.14 -1.36 11.68
C GLU A 44 -0.22 -2.14 10.73
N ASP A 45 0.11 -3.39 11.06
CA ASP A 45 0.96 -4.25 10.24
C ASP A 45 0.37 -4.45 8.84
N ALA A 46 -0.95 -4.64 8.74
CA ALA A 46 -1.65 -4.75 7.44
C ALA A 46 -1.49 -3.49 6.59
N VAL A 47 -1.54 -2.30 7.20
CA VAL A 47 -1.40 -1.02 6.49
C VAL A 47 0.04 -0.84 6.02
N GLU A 48 1.03 -1.14 6.85
CA GLU A 48 2.44 -1.02 6.50
C GLU A 48 2.83 -2.01 5.39
N GLU A 49 2.39 -3.27 5.47
CA GLU A 49 2.60 -4.25 4.40
C GLU A 49 1.90 -3.82 3.10
N ALA A 50 0.70 -3.22 3.20
CA ALA A 50 0.02 -2.68 2.03
C ALA A 50 0.82 -1.57 1.36
N PHE A 51 1.42 -0.66 2.11
CA PHE A 51 2.26 0.39 1.53
C PHE A 51 3.57 -0.16 0.94
N ILE A 52 4.18 -1.18 1.54
CA ILE A 52 5.32 -1.89 0.93
C ILE A 52 4.90 -2.51 -0.41
N ASN A 53 3.72 -3.12 -0.49
CA ASN A 53 3.20 -3.72 -1.72
C ASN A 53 2.89 -2.66 -2.79
N ILE A 54 2.19 -1.58 -2.41
CA ILE A 54 1.88 -0.44 -3.29
C ILE A 54 3.17 0.16 -3.83
N ALA A 55 4.15 0.38 -2.97
CA ALA A 55 5.45 0.89 -3.38
C ALA A 55 6.15 -0.01 -4.38
N LYS A 56 6.17 -1.33 -4.16
CA LYS A 56 6.74 -2.29 -5.13
C LYS A 56 6.04 -2.29 -6.48
N ASN A 57 4.79 -1.83 -6.52
CA ASN A 57 3.92 -1.86 -7.69
C ASN A 57 3.52 -0.46 -8.19
N TYR A 58 4.19 0.61 -7.74
CA TYR A 58 3.76 2.01 -7.96
C TYR A 58 3.56 2.35 -9.44
N LYS A 59 4.37 1.76 -10.33
CA LYS A 59 4.31 1.95 -11.78
C LYS A 59 2.94 1.59 -12.38
N LYS A 60 2.15 0.75 -11.71
CA LYS A 60 0.79 0.38 -12.14
C LYS A 60 -0.24 1.48 -11.90
N ILE A 61 0.04 2.44 -11.03
CA ILE A 61 -0.95 3.40 -10.52
C ILE A 61 -0.49 4.87 -10.55
N ILE A 62 0.80 5.16 -10.74
CA ILE A 62 1.35 6.52 -10.66
C ILE A 62 0.75 7.49 -11.68
N ASN A 63 0.32 6.99 -12.84
CA ASN A 63 -0.31 7.78 -13.90
C ASN A 63 -1.81 7.46 -14.07
N SER A 64 -2.40 6.76 -13.10
CA SER A 64 -3.82 6.38 -13.13
C SER A 64 -4.70 7.48 -12.56
N GLU A 65 -5.98 7.40 -12.85
CA GLU A 65 -6.96 8.32 -12.30
C GLU A 65 -7.10 8.14 -10.79
N SER A 66 -7.42 9.23 -10.08
CA SER A 66 -7.48 9.22 -8.61
C SER A 66 -8.43 8.17 -8.02
N TYR A 67 -9.53 7.85 -8.72
CA TYR A 67 -10.48 6.82 -8.30
C TYR A 67 -9.89 5.40 -8.46
N GLU A 68 -9.07 5.16 -9.49
CA GLU A 68 -8.38 3.89 -9.72
C GLU A 68 -7.30 3.66 -8.67
N VAL A 69 -6.53 4.71 -8.35
CA VAL A 69 -5.54 4.69 -7.28
C VAL A 69 -6.21 4.35 -5.95
N LYS A 70 -7.30 5.04 -5.60
CA LYS A 70 -8.06 4.75 -4.37
C LYS A 70 -8.57 3.31 -4.34
N LYS A 71 -9.12 2.82 -5.46
CA LYS A 71 -9.60 1.43 -5.57
C LYS A 71 -8.46 0.43 -5.34
N TYR A 72 -7.30 0.65 -5.97
CA TYR A 72 -6.12 -0.19 -5.82
C TYR A 72 -5.66 -0.27 -4.36
N ILE A 73 -5.59 0.87 -3.67
CA ILE A 73 -5.22 0.94 -2.25
C ILE A 73 -6.19 0.14 -1.37
N ILE A 74 -7.50 0.35 -1.55
CA ILE A 74 -8.54 -0.35 -0.77
C ILE A 74 -8.48 -1.86 -1.00
N VAL A 75 -8.32 -2.29 -2.25
CA VAL A 75 -8.19 -3.73 -2.57
C VAL A 75 -6.93 -4.31 -1.93
N THR A 76 -5.81 -3.59 -1.98
CA THR A 76 -4.53 -4.06 -1.44
C THR A 76 -4.61 -4.29 0.07
N VAL A 77 -5.07 -3.30 0.84
CA VAL A 77 -5.18 -3.47 2.31
C VAL A 77 -6.19 -4.54 2.69
N ASN A 78 -7.34 -4.63 1.99
CA ASN A 78 -8.32 -5.68 2.25
C ASN A 78 -7.71 -7.07 2.05
N ASN A 79 -6.97 -7.27 0.96
CA ASN A 79 -6.36 -8.58 0.65
C ASN A 79 -5.31 -8.95 1.69
N ILE A 80 -4.51 -8.00 2.16
CA ILE A 80 -3.51 -8.25 3.21
C ILE A 80 -4.20 -8.57 4.53
N SER A 81 -5.21 -7.78 4.94
CA SER A 81 -5.99 -8.08 6.16
C SER A 81 -6.73 -9.42 6.12
N TYR A 82 -6.95 -10.04 4.96
CA TYR A 82 -7.50 -11.40 4.89
C TYR A 82 -6.45 -12.51 5.07
N ASN A 83 -5.17 -12.17 4.95
CA ASN A 83 -4.04 -13.11 5.02
C ASN A 83 -3.25 -13.00 6.33
N ILE A 84 -3.69 -12.14 7.24
CA ILE A 84 -3.24 -12.10 8.65
C ILE A 84 -4.17 -13.03 9.43
#